data_AF-A0A382PR62-F1
#
_entry.id   AF-A0A382PR62-F1
#
_cell.length_a   1.000
_cell.length_b   1.000
_cell.length_c   1.000
_cell.angle_alpha   90.00
_cell.angle_beta   90.00
_cell.angle_gamma   90.00
#
_symmetry.space_group_name_H-M   'P 1'
#
loop_
_entity.id
_entity.type
_entity.pdbx_description
1 polymer ?
#
loop_
_entity_poly.entity_id
_entity_poly.type
_entity_poly.pdbx_seq_one_letter_code
_entity_poly.pdbx_strand_id
1 'polypeptide(L)' 'MDQEAKERGEAAVSRLQATFAELRERLQAGMVGQSRTVLNILVALLADGHVLLEGAPGLAK' A
#
# COMPACT_ATOMS: atom_id res chain seq x y z
N MET A 1 -22.99 -7.53 -22.68
CA MET A 1 -22.96 -6.75 -21.42
C MET A 1 -21.80 -7.16 -20.51
N ASP A 2 -21.33 -8.41 -20.57
CA ASP A 2 -20.23 -8.92 -19.73
C ASP A 2 -18.84 -8.31 -20.01
N GLN A 3 -18.57 -7.93 -21.27
CA GLN A 3 -17.29 -7.33 -21.68
C GLN A 3 -17.04 -5.96 -21.04
N GLU A 4 -18.06 -5.09 -21.00
CA GLU A 4 -17.95 -3.76 -20.36
C GLU A 4 -17.73 -3.86 -18.85
N ALA A 5 -18.35 -4.87 -18.19
CA ALA A 5 -18.16 -5.08 -16.76
C ALA A 5 -16.72 -5.50 -16.45
N LYS A 6 -16.14 -6.36 -17.29
CA LYS A 6 -14.74 -6.80 -17.16
C LYS A 6 -13.76 -5.64 -17.36
N GLU A 7 -13.95 -4.83 -18.40
CA GLU A 7 -13.10 -3.66 -18.70
C GLU A 7 -13.15 -2.62 -17.59
N ARG A 8 -14.33 -2.37 -17.01
CA ARG A 8 -14.46 -1.48 -15.83
C ARG A 8 -13.71 -2.03 -14.61
N GLY A 9 -13.76 -3.35 -14.40
CA GLY A 9 -13.03 -4.04 -13.33
C GLY A 9 -11.52 -3.91 -13.50
N GLU A 10 -11.00 -4.18 -14.69
CA GLU A 10 -9.57 -4.03 -15.02
C GLU A 10 -9.10 -2.58 -14.84
N ALA A 11 -9.89 -1.61 -15.29
CA ALA A 11 -9.58 -0.20 -15.10
C ALA A 11 -9.60 0.22 -13.61
N ALA A 12 -10.49 -0.34 -12.81
CA ALA A 12 -10.52 -0.09 -11.36
C ALA A 12 -9.29 -0.69 -10.65
N VAL A 13 -8.90 -1.91 -11.00
CA VAL A 13 -7.69 -2.56 -10.47
C VAL A 13 -6.44 -1.76 -10.85
N SER A 14 -6.32 -1.32 -12.10
CA SER A 14 -5.19 -0.51 -12.56
C SER A 14 -5.07 0.82 -11.80
N ARG A 15 -6.19 1.52 -11.57
CA ARG A 15 -6.20 2.74 -10.75
C ARG A 15 -5.77 2.46 -9.30
N LEU A 16 -6.27 1.39 -8.70
CA LEU A 16 -5.88 1.00 -7.34
C LEU A 16 -4.38 0.71 -7.23
N GLN A 17 -3.83 -0.05 -8.19
CA GLN A 17 -2.39 -0.34 -8.26
C GLN A 17 -1.56 0.94 -8.36
N ALA A 18 -1.97 1.90 -9.21
CA ALA A 18 -1.28 3.18 -9.35
C ALA A 18 -1.30 3.99 -8.03
N THR A 19 -2.47 4.10 -7.38
CA THR A 19 -2.59 4.80 -6.10
C THR A 19 -1.72 4.17 -5.00
N PHE A 20 -1.67 2.84 -4.93
CA PHE A 20 -0.83 2.14 -3.95
C PHE A 20 0.67 2.27 -4.25
N ALA A 21 1.06 2.31 -5.54
CA ALA A 21 2.45 2.56 -5.92
C ALA A 21 2.90 3.96 -5.46
N GLU A 22 2.08 4.98 -5.66
CA GLU A 22 2.34 6.34 -5.18
C GLU A 22 2.43 6.39 -3.65
N LEU A 23 1.49 5.75 -2.95
CA LEU A 23 1.50 5.69 -1.49
C LEU A 23 2.76 5.00 -0.96
N ARG A 24 3.18 3.89 -1.59
CA ARG A 24 4.41 3.19 -1.26
C ARG A 24 5.64 4.09 -1.38
N GLU A 25 5.77 4.82 -2.48
CA GLU A 25 6.91 5.73 -2.70
C GLU A 25 6.96 6.83 -1.64
N ARG A 26 5.81 7.42 -1.30
CA ARG A 26 5.71 8.45 -0.25
C ARG A 26 6.09 7.93 1.12
N LEU A 27 5.67 6.70 1.46
CA LEU A 27 6.06 6.05 2.72
C LEU A 27 7.54 5.68 2.75
N GLN A 28 8.10 5.18 1.65
CA GLN A 28 9.52 4.85 1.53
C GLN A 28 10.42 6.08 1.69
N ALA A 29 9.99 7.25 1.18
CA ALA A 29 10.73 8.49 1.36
C ALA A 29 10.87 8.90 2.84
N GLY A 30 9.87 8.59 3.68
CA GLY A 30 9.90 8.86 5.12
C GLY A 30 10.55 7.76 5.96
N MET A 31 10.74 6.55 5.40
CA MET A 31 11.16 5.36 6.14
C MET A 31 12.41 4.73 5.52
N VAL A 32 13.58 5.23 5.89
CA VAL A 32 14.87 4.74 5.38
C VAL A 32 15.12 3.29 5.84
N GLY A 33 15.35 2.38 4.89
CA GLY A 33 15.70 0.97 5.16
C GLY A 33 14.54 0.08 5.62
N GLN A 34 13.30 0.58 5.63
CA GLN A 34 12.14 -0.12 6.20
C GLN A 34 11.11 -0.56 5.14
N SER A 35 11.57 -1.09 4.00
CA SER A 35 10.70 -1.53 2.90
C SER A 35 9.64 -2.58 3.32
N ARG A 36 9.97 -3.42 4.32
CA ARG A 36 9.03 -4.44 4.82
C ARG A 36 7.92 -3.85 5.69
N THR A 37 8.23 -2.84 6.49
CA THR A 37 7.23 -2.11 7.29
C THR A 37 6.24 -1.39 6.38
N VAL A 38 6.74 -0.70 5.35
CA VAL A 38 5.90 -0.04 4.33
C VAL A 38 4.95 -1.06 3.68
N LEU A 39 5.45 -2.23 3.28
CA LEU A 39 4.62 -3.28 2.69
C LEU A 39 3.52 -3.76 3.66
N ASN A 40 3.85 -3.99 4.94
CA ASN A 40 2.88 -4.44 5.94
C ASN A 40 1.77 -3.41 6.19
N ILE A 41 2.10 -2.12 6.20
CA ILE A 41 1.11 -1.03 6.31
C ILE A 41 0.16 -1.04 5.12
N LEU A 42 0.69 -1.15 3.90
CA LEU A 42 -0.12 -1.20 2.69
C LEU A 42 -1.04 -2.43 2.66
N VAL A 43 -0.53 -3.60 3.06
CA VAL A 43 -1.33 -4.84 3.13
C VAL A 43 -2.45 -4.71 4.14
N ALA A 44 -2.17 -4.16 5.33
CA ALA A 44 -3.20 -3.95 6.34
C ALA A 44 -4.27 -2.95 5.86
N LEU A 45 -3.87 -1.85 5.22
CA LEU A 45 -4.82 -0.89 4.66
C LEU A 45 -5.75 -1.52 3.61
N LEU A 46 -5.23 -2.41 2.76
CA LEU A 46 -6.02 -3.09 1.73
C LEU A 46 -6.97 -4.15 2.33
N ALA A 47 -6.56 -4.78 3.43
CA ALA A 47 -7.29 -5.85 4.09
C ALA A 47 -8.24 -5.38 5.21
N ASP A 48 -8.38 -4.05 5.41
CA ASP A 48 -9.06 -3.46 6.58
C ASP A 48 -8.48 -3.99 7.93
N GLY A 49 -7.18 -4.27 7.92
CA GLY A 49 -6.41 -4.76 9.05
C GLY A 49 -5.77 -3.64 9.86
N HIS A 50 -5.29 -3.99 11.05
CA HIS A 50 -4.61 -3.07 11.96
C HIS A 50 -3.13 -3.46 12.08
N VAL A 51 -2.23 -2.48 12.17
CA VAL A 51 -0.78 -2.70 12.37
C VAL A 51 -0.33 -2.00 13.64
N LEU A 52 0.42 -2.71 14.48
CA LEU A 52 1.17 -2.11 15.58
C LEU A 52 2.65 -2.04 15.19
N LEU A 53 3.24 -0.83 15.26
CA LEU A 53 4.63 -0.58 14.89
C LEU A 53 5.56 -0.52 16.13
N GLU A 54 6.13 -1.65 16.51
CA GLU A 54 7.05 -1.78 17.67
C GLU A 54 8.53 -1.81 17.28
N GLY A 55 9.40 -1.27 18.16
CA GLY A 55 10.84 -1.07 17.92
C GLY A 55 11.44 0.15 18.65
N ALA A 56 12.76 0.15 18.79
CA ALA A 56 13.53 1.06 19.63
C ALA A 56 13.49 2.55 19.17
N PRO A 57 13.68 3.51 20.09
CA PRO A 57 13.71 4.94 19.75
C PRO A 57 14.79 5.23 18.69
N GLY A 58 14.45 6.07 17.70
CA GLY A 58 15.39 6.52 16.66
C GLY A 58 15.43 5.67 15.38
N LEU A 59 14.61 4.62 15.25
CA LEU A 59 14.57 3.75 14.07
C LEU A 59 13.61 4.21 12.96
N ALA A 60 13.29 5.51 12.90
CA ALA A 60 12.32 6.09 11.95
C ALA A 60 10.98 5.33 11.94
N LYS A 61 10.53 4.93 13.14
CA LYS A 61 9.21 4.39 13.43
C LYS A 61 8.29 5.54 13.79
#